data_AF-A0A929CRA6-F1
#
_entry.id   AF-A0A929CRA6-F1
#
_cell.length_a   1.000
_cell.length_b   1.000
_cell.length_c   1.000
_cell.angle_alpha   90.00
_cell.angle_beta   90.00
_cell.angle_gamma   90.00
#
_symmetry.space_group_name_H-M   'P 1'
#
loop_
_entity.id
_entity.type
_entity.pdbx_description
1 polymer ?
#
loop_
_entity_poly.entity_id
_entity_poly.type
_entity_poly.pdbx_seq_one_letter_code
_entity_poly.pdbx_strand_id
1 'polypeptide(L)'
;MKKQILFIILLPGFWFLCLNSYSQITRGAVPAEIYISTDWYVDNFNDLHYAIFHSSDNGENITLKYENIEVPPPGEMQVGKVLGDATPGALYNYGWNELWVSFDYGESWEYKEDYSYAKYATGFYNGEI
;
A
#
# COMPACT_ATOMS: atom_id res chain seq x y z
N MET A 1 -20.52 50.96 1.04
CA MET A 1 -20.76 49.68 0.33
C MET A 1 -19.48 49.18 -0.31
N LYS A 2 -18.53 48.62 0.46
CA LYS A 2 -17.30 48.00 -0.05
C LYS A 2 -16.77 47.05 1.04
N LYS A 3 -17.27 45.81 1.13
CA LYS A 3 -16.70 44.73 1.98
C LYS A 3 -17.39 43.37 1.82
N GLN A 4 -18.01 43.08 0.67
CA GLN A 4 -18.68 41.78 0.45
C GLN A 4 -18.19 41.00 -0.78
N ILE A 5 -17.09 41.44 -1.40
CA ILE A 5 -16.46 40.72 -2.52
C ILE A 5 -15.06 40.26 -2.07
N LEU A 6 -15.01 39.41 -1.05
CA LEU A 6 -13.77 38.71 -0.70
C LEU A 6 -14.02 37.26 -0.21
N PHE A 7 -15.24 36.76 -0.33
CA PHE A 7 -15.60 35.41 0.14
C PHE A 7 -15.86 34.40 -0.99
N ILE A 8 -15.84 34.83 -2.26
CA ILE A 8 -16.23 33.96 -3.39
C ILE A 8 -15.01 33.33 -4.10
N ILE A 9 -13.79 33.82 -3.86
CA ILE A 9 -12.58 33.33 -4.55
C ILE A 9 -11.85 32.23 -3.75
N LEU A 10 -12.19 32.02 -2.47
CA LEU A 10 -11.56 30.97 -1.63
C LEU A 10 -12.28 29.61 -1.71
N LEU A 11 -13.51 29.54 -2.23
CA LEU A 11 -14.28 28.29 -2.27
C LEU A 11 -13.99 27.33 -3.44
N PRO A 12 -13.54 27.74 -4.65
CA PRO A 12 -13.23 26.77 -5.70
C PRO A 12 -11.82 26.16 -5.59
N GLY A 13 -10.94 26.71 -4.73
CA GLY A 13 -9.57 26.22 -4.57
C GLY A 13 -9.42 25.01 -3.63
N PHE A 14 -10.44 24.73 -2.80
CA PHE A 14 -10.35 23.67 -1.79
C PHE A 14 -10.83 22.29 -2.29
N TRP A 15 -11.35 22.21 -3.51
CA TRP A 15 -11.83 20.95 -4.10
C TRP A 15 -10.77 20.23 -4.94
N PHE A 16 -9.64 20.87 -5.24
CA PHE A 16 -8.62 20.32 -6.13
C PHE A 16 -7.43 19.65 -5.43
N LEU A 17 -7.47 19.51 -4.10
CA LEU A 17 -6.37 18.92 -3.32
C LEU A 17 -6.73 17.60 -2.61
N CYS A 18 -7.80 16.92 -3.04
CA CYS A 18 -7.90 15.49 -2.79
C CYS A 18 -6.96 14.78 -3.79
N LEU A 19 -5.65 14.85 -3.54
CA LEU A 19 -4.72 13.89 -4.11
C LEU A 19 -5.22 12.52 -3.67
N ASN A 20 -5.41 11.61 -4.62
CA ASN A 20 -5.85 10.25 -4.36
C ASN A 20 -4.77 9.55 -3.54
N SER A 21 -4.86 9.60 -2.21
CA SER A 21 -3.98 8.82 -1.36
C SER A 21 -4.31 7.34 -1.56
N TYR A 22 -3.32 6.58 -1.97
CA TYR A 22 -3.49 5.15 -2.16
C TYR A 22 -3.28 4.46 -0.82
N SER A 23 -4.34 3.87 -0.25
CA SER A 23 -4.25 3.08 0.97
C SER A 23 -5.09 1.82 0.86
N GLN A 24 -4.51 0.69 1.27
CA GLN A 24 -5.18 -0.60 1.34
C GLN A 24 -4.90 -1.24 2.69
N ILE A 25 -5.92 -1.93 3.20
CA ILE A 25 -5.82 -2.79 4.37
C ILE A 25 -6.17 -4.21 3.93
N THR A 26 -5.35 -5.19 4.33
CA THR A 26 -5.65 -6.61 4.18
C THR A 26 -5.47 -7.35 5.50
N ARG A 27 -6.18 -8.47 5.64
CA ARG A 27 -5.94 -9.42 6.73
C ARG A 27 -4.78 -10.34 6.37
N GLY A 28 -4.03 -10.76 7.39
CA GLY A 28 -3.13 -11.91 7.30
C GLY A 28 -3.80 -13.22 7.71
N ALA A 29 -3.01 -14.27 7.86
CA ALA A 29 -3.48 -15.62 8.12
C ALA A 29 -3.95 -15.82 9.58
N VAL A 30 -3.33 -15.11 10.54
CA VAL A 30 -3.58 -15.34 11.96
C VAL A 30 -4.62 -14.36 12.53
N PRO A 31 -5.31 -14.71 13.65
CA PRO A 31 -6.23 -13.78 14.30
C PRO A 31 -5.58 -12.44 14.63
N ALA A 32 -6.33 -11.36 14.50
CA ALA A 32 -5.89 -9.98 14.76
C ALA A 32 -4.78 -9.42 13.84
N GLU A 33 -4.31 -10.20 12.87
CA GLU A 33 -3.29 -9.79 11.93
C GLU A 33 -3.85 -8.90 10.82
N ILE A 34 -3.21 -7.73 10.65
CA ILE A 34 -3.56 -6.70 9.67
C ILE A 34 -2.29 -6.19 9.01
N TYR A 35 -2.35 -6.00 7.69
CA TYR A 35 -1.34 -5.29 6.92
C TYR A 35 -1.96 -4.04 6.27
N ILE A 36 -1.17 -2.97 6.24
CA ILE A 36 -1.56 -1.68 5.66
C ILE A 36 -0.50 -1.29 4.64
N SER A 37 -0.87 -1.12 3.38
CA SER A 37 0.01 -0.56 2.34
C SER A 37 -0.49 0.81 1.95
N THR A 38 0.37 1.83 2.03
CA THR A 38 -0.05 3.23 1.85
C THR A 38 1.08 4.14 1.40
N ASP A 39 0.73 5.25 0.76
CA ASP A 39 1.56 6.45 0.72
C ASP A 39 1.86 6.89 2.16
N TRP A 40 3.10 7.24 2.49
CA TRP A 40 3.53 7.54 3.86
C TRP A 40 3.92 9.01 4.06
N TYR A 41 5.01 9.46 3.42
CA TYR A 41 5.45 10.86 3.51
C TYR A 41 6.25 11.27 2.28
N VAL A 42 6.40 12.58 2.09
CA VAL A 42 7.33 13.16 1.11
C VAL A 42 8.55 13.66 1.86
N ASP A 43 9.75 13.28 1.41
CA ASP A 43 10.99 13.67 2.05
C ASP A 43 11.50 15.06 1.59
N ASN A 44 12.68 15.45 2.08
CA ASN A 44 13.28 16.75 1.75
C ASN A 44 13.79 16.84 0.30
N PHE A 45 13.88 15.72 -0.42
CA PHE A 45 14.22 15.63 -1.84
C PHE A 45 12.99 15.60 -2.74
N ASN A 46 11.79 15.66 -2.14
CA ASN A 46 10.50 15.59 -2.82
C ASN A 46 10.20 14.19 -3.39
N ASP A 47 10.80 13.14 -2.81
CA ASP A 47 10.45 11.76 -3.12
C ASP A 47 9.28 11.31 -2.24
N LEU A 48 8.26 10.70 -2.87
CA LEU A 48 7.12 10.13 -2.17
C LEU A 48 7.48 8.72 -1.69
N HIS A 49 7.49 8.52 -0.37
CA HIS A 49 7.71 7.24 0.29
C HIS A 49 6.39 6.50 0.49
N TYR A 50 6.41 5.21 0.22
CA TYR A 50 5.35 4.26 0.44
C TYR A 50 5.79 3.27 1.51
N ALA A 51 4.84 2.73 2.27
CA ALA A 51 5.14 1.81 3.35
C ALA A 51 4.15 0.66 3.43
N ILE A 52 4.66 -0.47 3.91
CA ILE A 52 3.89 -1.61 4.39
C ILE A 52 4.05 -1.66 5.91
N PHE A 53 2.93 -1.57 6.60
CA PHE A 53 2.84 -1.71 8.05
C PHE A 53 2.13 -3.01 8.44
N HIS A 54 2.42 -3.49 9.64
CA HIS A 54 1.85 -4.70 10.23
C HIS A 54 1.40 -4.46 11.66
N SER A 55 0.30 -5.11 12.02
CA SER A 55 -0.19 -5.25 13.39
C SER A 55 -0.63 -6.69 13.63
N SER A 56 -0.35 -7.20 14.83
CA SER A 56 -0.81 -8.50 15.32
C SER A 56 -1.88 -8.39 16.43
N ASP A 57 -2.41 -7.20 16.68
CA ASP A 57 -3.29 -6.88 17.79
C ASP A 57 -4.46 -5.97 17.37
N ASN A 58 -5.01 -6.22 16.18
CA ASN A 58 -6.14 -5.47 15.60
C ASN A 58 -5.86 -3.97 15.42
N GLY A 59 -4.60 -3.60 15.20
CA GLY A 59 -4.17 -2.22 14.96
C GLY A 59 -3.86 -1.43 16.22
N GLU A 60 -3.78 -2.05 17.40
CA GLU A 60 -3.36 -1.35 18.63
C GLU A 60 -1.89 -0.93 18.54
N ASN A 61 -1.01 -1.81 18.04
CA ASN A 61 0.38 -1.52 17.72
C ASN A 61 0.63 -1.74 16.23
N ILE A 62 1.21 -0.72 15.58
CA ILE A 62 1.54 -0.72 14.16
C ILE A 62 3.06 -0.62 14.02
N THR A 63 3.65 -1.53 13.24
CA THR A 63 5.09 -1.59 12.99
C THR A 63 5.37 -1.47 11.50
N LEU A 64 6.42 -0.73 11.14
CA LEU A 64 6.91 -0.67 9.76
C LEU A 64 7.58 -2.00 9.39
N LYS A 65 7.25 -2.55 8.23
CA LYS A 65 7.86 -3.78 7.68
C LYS A 65 8.70 -3.51 6.45
N TYR A 66 8.20 -2.65 5.56
CA TYR A 66 8.89 -2.30 4.33
C TYR A 66 8.59 -0.85 3.95
N GLU A 67 9.57 -0.17 3.37
CA GLU A 67 9.47 1.20 2.87
C GLU A 67 10.25 1.29 1.57
N ASN A 68 9.70 2.02 0.59
CA ASN A 68 10.45 2.46 -0.58
C ASN A 68 9.84 3.72 -1.19
N ILE A 69 10.58 4.38 -2.07
CA ILE A 69 10.10 5.53 -2.85
C ILE A 69 9.20 5.09 -4.00
N GLU A 70 8.43 6.04 -4.56
CA GLU A 70 7.52 5.80 -5.69
C GLU A 70 8.21 5.09 -6.85
N VAL A 71 9.45 5.48 -7.19
CA VAL A 71 10.24 4.83 -8.23
C VAL A 71 11.50 4.23 -7.59
N PRO A 72 11.45 2.97 -7.15
CA PRO A 72 12.53 2.37 -6.38
C PRO A 72 13.79 2.11 -7.24
N PRO A 73 14.97 1.95 -6.61
CA PRO A 73 16.17 1.51 -7.29
C PRO A 73 16.00 0.15 -7.99
N PRO A 74 16.78 -0.15 -9.05
CA PRO A 74 16.71 -1.44 -9.72
C PRO A 74 16.95 -2.62 -8.77
N GLY A 75 16.05 -3.60 -8.81
CA GLY A 75 16.10 -4.78 -7.95
C GLY A 75 15.38 -4.63 -6.61
N GLU A 76 14.78 -3.47 -6.35
CA GLU A 76 13.93 -3.24 -5.18
C GLU A 76 12.45 -3.19 -5.56
N MET A 77 11.59 -3.50 -4.59
CA MET A 77 10.16 -3.63 -4.81
C MET A 77 9.47 -2.27 -4.74
N GLN A 78 8.65 -1.98 -5.75
CA GLN A 78 7.69 -0.88 -5.68
C GLN A 78 6.48 -1.30 -4.85
N VAL A 79 6.15 -0.55 -3.80
CA VAL A 79 5.00 -0.84 -2.96
C VAL A 79 3.71 -0.66 -3.78
N GLY A 80 2.90 -1.71 -3.82
CA GLY A 80 1.63 -1.76 -4.51
C GLY A 80 0.52 -2.20 -3.56
N LYS A 81 -0.33 -3.11 -4.04
CA LYS A 81 -1.35 -3.76 -3.23
C LYS A 81 -0.79 -4.96 -2.51
N VAL A 82 -0.95 -5.01 -1.20
CA VAL A 82 -0.61 -6.17 -0.38
C VAL A 82 -1.82 -7.07 -0.19
N LEU A 83 -1.63 -8.36 -0.41
CA LEU A 83 -2.59 -9.42 -0.09
C LEU A 83 -1.95 -10.41 0.87
N GLY A 84 -2.67 -10.75 1.94
CA GLY A 84 -2.27 -11.82 2.84
C GLY A 84 -2.74 -13.18 2.31
N ASP A 85 -1.90 -14.20 2.44
CA ASP A 85 -2.27 -15.58 2.14
C ASP A 85 -2.91 -16.28 3.36
N ALA A 86 -3.45 -17.48 3.16
CA ALA A 86 -3.85 -18.36 4.25
C ALA A 86 -2.65 -18.94 5.02
N THR A 87 -1.45 -18.89 4.46
CA THR A 87 -0.20 -19.32 5.08
C THR A 87 0.38 -18.20 5.94
N PRO A 88 0.65 -18.42 7.24
CA PRO A 88 1.28 -17.41 8.11
C PRO A 88 2.60 -16.87 7.53
N GLY A 89 2.75 -15.54 7.52
CA GLY A 89 3.91 -14.85 6.99
C GLY A 89 3.95 -14.70 5.46
N ALA A 90 3.06 -15.37 4.73
CA ALA A 90 3.00 -15.28 3.28
C ALA A 90 2.19 -14.06 2.82
N LEU A 91 2.81 -13.23 1.99
CA LEU A 91 2.24 -12.00 1.43
C LEU A 91 2.57 -11.89 -0.05
N TYR A 92 1.66 -11.25 -0.79
CA TYR A 92 1.86 -10.88 -2.18
C TYR A 92 1.75 -9.36 -2.30
N ASN A 93 2.74 -8.73 -2.91
CA ASN A 93 2.69 -7.34 -3.33
C ASN A 93 2.50 -7.33 -4.85
N TYR A 94 1.36 -6.82 -5.27
CA TYR A 94 0.97 -6.78 -6.67
C TYR A 94 0.63 -5.34 -7.06
N GLY A 95 1.27 -4.84 -8.11
CA GLY A 95 1.11 -3.47 -8.58
C GLY A 95 2.14 -3.22 -9.65
N TRP A 96 1.99 -2.13 -10.41
CA TRP A 96 3.04 -1.69 -11.35
C TRP A 96 3.43 -2.72 -12.43
N ASN A 97 2.57 -3.70 -12.68
CA ASN A 97 2.80 -4.88 -13.52
C ASN A 97 3.83 -5.88 -12.95
N GLU A 98 4.11 -5.84 -11.65
CA GLU A 98 5.06 -6.71 -10.96
C GLU A 98 4.37 -7.52 -9.86
N LEU A 99 4.85 -8.76 -9.66
CA LEU A 99 4.50 -9.61 -8.53
C LEU A 99 5.73 -9.83 -7.66
N TRP A 100 5.60 -9.50 -6.39
CA TRP A 100 6.59 -9.78 -5.37
C TRP A 100 5.96 -10.59 -4.25
N VAL A 101 6.74 -11.46 -3.63
CA VAL A 101 6.26 -12.30 -2.51
C VAL A 101 7.16 -12.19 -1.31
N SER A 102 6.56 -12.32 -0.14
CA SER A 102 7.23 -12.45 1.15
C SER A 102 6.74 -13.73 1.81
N PHE A 103 7.61 -14.40 2.57
CA PHE A 103 7.25 -15.53 3.45
C PHE A 103 7.66 -15.29 4.91
N ASP A 104 7.99 -14.05 5.25
CA ASP A 104 8.51 -13.65 6.56
C ASP A 104 7.78 -12.43 7.13
N TYR A 105 6.47 -12.32 6.88
CA TYR A 105 5.61 -11.23 7.37
C TYR A 105 5.97 -9.85 6.79
N GLY A 106 6.58 -9.82 5.60
CA GLY A 106 6.87 -8.61 4.84
C GLY A 106 8.23 -7.99 5.14
N GLU A 107 9.13 -8.73 5.81
CA GLU A 107 10.49 -8.28 6.13
C GLU A 107 11.40 -8.35 4.90
N SER A 108 11.21 -9.35 4.03
CA SER A 108 11.94 -9.48 2.76
C SER A 108 11.03 -9.87 1.60
N TRP A 109 11.36 -9.37 0.41
CA TRP A 109 10.55 -9.54 -0.79
C TRP A 109 11.36 -10.13 -1.94
N GLU A 110 10.79 -11.14 -2.58
CA GLU A 110 11.35 -11.81 -3.76
C GLU A 110 10.50 -11.50 -4.98
N TYR A 111 11.12 -10.98 -6.04
CA TYR A 111 10.47 -10.78 -7.32
C TYR A 111 10.07 -12.13 -7.94
N LYS A 112 8.86 -12.22 -8.49
CA LYS A 112 8.37 -13.45 -9.15
C LYS A 112 8.15 -13.29 -10.64
N GLU A 113 7.39 -12.29 -11.06
CA GLU A 113 7.04 -12.12 -12.47
C GLU A 113 6.52 -10.73 -12.81
N ASP A 114 6.63 -10.38 -14.10
CA ASP A 114 5.91 -9.28 -14.71
C ASP A 114 4.59 -9.77 -15.31
N TYR A 115 3.49 -9.08 -15.04
CA TYR A 115 2.21 -9.36 -15.64
C TYR A 115 1.54 -8.06 -16.10
N SER A 116 1.20 -7.97 -17.38
CA SER A 116 0.50 -6.79 -17.90
C SER A 116 -1.01 -6.82 -17.62
N TYR A 117 -1.59 -7.97 -17.22
CA TYR A 117 -3.05 -8.14 -17.09
C TYR A 117 -3.52 -9.17 -16.03
N ALA A 118 -2.64 -9.74 -15.23
CA ALA A 118 -3.07 -10.72 -14.22
C ALA A 118 -3.84 -10.05 -13.08
N LYS A 119 -4.88 -10.73 -12.60
CA LYS A 119 -5.61 -10.39 -11.37
C LYS A 119 -5.31 -11.48 -10.36
N TYR A 120 -4.67 -11.10 -9.26
CA TYR A 120 -4.38 -12.02 -8.17
C TYR A 120 -5.47 -11.91 -7.11
N ALA A 121 -5.84 -13.05 -6.56
CA ALA A 121 -6.69 -13.17 -5.38
C ALA A 121 -5.96 -14.11 -4.40
N THR A 122 -6.17 -13.89 -3.11
CA THR A 122 -5.68 -14.79 -2.06
C THR A 122 -6.86 -15.41 -1.33
N GLY A 123 -6.64 -16.62 -0.78
CA GLY A 123 -7.64 -17.40 -0.04
C GLY A 123 -7.94 -18.75 -0.69
N PHE A 124 -8.92 -19.45 -0.11
CA PHE A 124 -9.42 -20.73 -0.64
C PHE A 124 -10.76 -20.49 -1.35
N TYR A 125 -10.76 -20.57 -2.68
CA TYR A 125 -11.98 -20.79 -3.47
C TYR A 125 -12.09 -22.28 -3.80
N ASN A 126 -13.20 -22.89 -3.39
CA ASN A 126 -13.46 -24.30 -3.70
C ASN A 126 -13.56 -24.47 -5.23
N GLY A 127 -12.55 -25.09 -5.85
CA GLY A 127 -12.50 -25.35 -7.29
C GLY A 127 -11.49 -24.52 -8.10
N GLU A 128 -10.66 -23.70 -7.46
CA GLU A 128 -9.46 -23.14 -8.11
C GLU A 128 -8.30 -24.16 -8.05
N ILE A 129 -7.51 -24.26 -9.12
CA ILE A 129 -6.43 -25.25 -9.34
C ILE A 129 -5.17 -24.82 -8.58
#